data_AF-A0A0R3SPX7-F1
#
_entry.id   AF-A0A0R3SPX7-F1
#
_cell.length_a   1.000
_cell.length_b   1.000
_cell.length_c   1.000
_cell.angle_alpha   90.00
_cell.angle_beta   90.00
_cell.angle_gamma   90.00
#
_symmetry.space_group_name_H-M   'P 1'
#
loop_
_entity.id
_entity.type
_entity.pdbx_description
1 polymer ?
#
loop_
_entity_poly.entity_id
_entity_poly.type
_entity_poly.pdbx_seq_one_letter_code
_entity_poly.pdbx_strand_id
1 'polypeptide(L)'
;MASRSNEEEISFLRTDDFICLSCLSHCLSERLCLGAEGFGNRMCSLESIAKEVPPANMPPCIFILEQALSARALQEMLSSRNELSDSHTSGHRTLLYGHAIRLKHRNSSMYLACLSTSSSEDKLAFDVGLEREANTEACWWTIHPASKQRSVGEKVRIGDDLILVSVSSERYLVCSLTLLYSHE
;
A
#
# COMPACT_ATOMS: atom_id res chain seq x y z
N MET A 1 38.75 21.23 -3.90
CA MET A 1 38.16 20.12 -4.68
C MET A 1 38.30 18.83 -3.90
N ALA A 2 37.18 18.32 -3.38
CA ALA A 2 36.97 16.91 -3.05
C ALA A 2 35.45 16.75 -2.79
N SER A 3 34.72 16.55 -3.88
CA SER A 3 33.33 16.13 -3.89
C SER A 3 33.21 14.76 -3.21
N ARG A 4 32.68 14.73 -1.99
CA ARG A 4 32.02 13.54 -1.46
C ARG A 4 30.54 13.70 -1.73
N SER A 5 30.08 12.93 -2.69
CA SER A 5 28.70 12.76 -3.12
C SER A 5 27.77 12.57 -1.91
N ASN A 6 26.81 13.49 -1.75
CA ASN A 6 25.55 13.24 -1.06
C ASN A 6 24.74 12.22 -1.86
N GLU A 7 25.20 10.97 -1.93
CA GLU A 7 24.29 9.86 -2.19
C GLU A 7 23.55 9.64 -0.87
N GLU A 8 22.46 10.40 -0.68
CA GLU A 8 21.40 10.03 0.26
C GLU A 8 21.17 8.54 0.12
N GLU A 9 21.32 7.79 1.21
CA GLU A 9 21.31 6.34 1.23
C GLU A 9 19.94 5.84 0.70
N ILE A 10 19.88 5.57 -0.61
CA ILE A 10 18.63 5.22 -1.30
C ILE A 10 18.11 3.92 -0.70
N SER A 11 17.12 4.07 0.17
CA SER A 11 16.46 2.95 0.83
C SER A 11 15.30 2.48 -0.06
N PHE A 12 15.30 1.18 -0.36
CA PHE A 12 14.27 0.55 -1.18
C PHE A 12 13.28 -0.19 -0.30
N LEU A 13 12.01 -0.15 -0.67
CA LEU A 13 10.96 -0.90 0.02
C LEU A 13 11.09 -2.39 -0.24
N ARG A 14 10.84 -3.18 0.81
CA ARG A 14 10.89 -4.63 0.80
C ARG A 14 9.66 -5.22 1.46
N THR A 15 9.37 -6.48 1.14
CA THR A 15 8.40 -7.25 1.91
C THR A 15 8.80 -7.31 3.38
N ASP A 16 7.79 -7.33 4.24
CA ASP A 16 7.85 -7.21 5.70
C ASP A 16 8.12 -5.80 6.25
N ASP A 17 8.31 -4.78 5.39
CA ASP A 17 8.43 -3.39 5.84
C ASP A 17 7.09 -2.83 6.35
N PHE A 18 7.16 -2.01 7.39
CA PHE A 18 6.04 -1.20 7.86
C PHE A 18 5.89 0.06 7.01
N ILE A 19 4.70 0.24 6.46
CA ILE A 19 4.37 1.36 5.59
C ILE A 19 3.12 2.09 6.08
N CYS A 20 3.13 3.41 5.87
CA CYS A 20 1.95 4.25 6.01
C CYS A 20 1.57 4.82 4.65
N LEU A 21 0.29 4.79 4.34
CA LEU A 21 -0.27 5.34 3.09
C LEU A 21 -0.71 6.78 3.38
N SER A 22 0.02 7.78 2.90
CA SER A 22 -0.31 9.19 3.15
C SER A 22 -0.53 9.99 1.87
N CYS A 23 -1.43 10.99 1.88
CA CYS A 23 -1.56 11.95 0.79
C CYS A 23 -1.69 13.40 1.25
N LEU A 24 -1.29 14.30 0.34
CA LEU A 24 -1.45 15.74 0.52
C LEU A 24 -2.83 16.17 0.02
N SER A 25 -3.67 16.66 0.94
CA SER A 25 -4.95 17.27 0.58
C SER A 25 -4.75 18.72 0.18
N HIS A 26 -4.99 19.05 -1.10
CA HIS A 26 -4.88 20.42 -1.59
C HIS A 26 -5.90 21.38 -0.95
N CYS A 27 -7.06 20.89 -0.53
CA CYS A 27 -8.10 21.72 0.08
C CYS A 27 -7.78 22.07 1.54
N LEU A 28 -7.20 21.14 2.29
CA LEU A 28 -6.87 21.33 3.71
C LEU A 28 -5.43 21.80 3.92
N SER A 29 -4.57 21.67 2.89
CA SER A 29 -3.13 21.88 2.97
C SER A 29 -2.45 21.03 4.06
N GLU A 30 -3.04 19.88 4.37
CA GLU A 30 -2.58 18.92 5.39
C GLU A 30 -2.24 17.58 4.74
N ARG A 31 -1.32 16.84 5.37
CA ARG A 31 -1.08 15.43 5.05
C ARG A 31 -2.13 14.58 5.77
N LEU A 32 -2.80 13.71 5.03
CA LEU A 32 -3.75 12.74 5.53
C LEU A 32 -3.13 11.36 5.42
N CYS A 33 -3.32 10.50 6.42
CA CYS A 33 -2.91 9.11 6.39
C CYS A 33 -4.14 8.20 6.34
N LEU A 34 -4.09 7.14 5.54
CA LEU A 34 -5.10 6.10 5.58
C LEU A 34 -4.96 5.33 6.89
N GLY A 35 -6.04 5.28 7.66
CA GLY A 35 -6.14 4.53 8.90
C GLY A 35 -7.35 3.61 8.89
N ALA A 36 -7.32 2.57 9.71
CA ALA A 36 -8.47 1.74 9.99
C ALA A 36 -8.40 1.21 11.43
N GLU A 37 -9.54 1.15 12.12
CA GLU A 37 -9.62 0.60 13.48
C GLU A 37 -9.52 -0.94 13.46
N GLY A 38 -10.21 -1.57 12.50
CA GLY A 38 -10.22 -3.01 12.26
C GLY A 38 -11.32 -3.74 13.04
N PHE A 39 -11.13 -3.97 14.34
CA PHE A 39 -12.16 -4.62 15.14
C PHE A 39 -13.30 -3.65 15.42
N GLY A 40 -14.54 -4.04 15.12
CA GLY A 40 -15.71 -3.16 15.25
C GLY A 40 -15.97 -2.35 13.97
N ASN A 41 -14.99 -1.58 13.50
CA ASN A 41 -15.07 -0.81 12.26
C ASN A 41 -14.01 -1.24 11.24
N ARG A 42 -14.46 -1.75 10.09
CA ARG A 42 -13.57 -2.21 9.01
C ARG A 42 -13.39 -1.20 7.90
N MET A 43 -14.09 -0.06 7.94
CA MET A 43 -13.94 0.97 6.93
C MET A 43 -12.62 1.72 7.14
N CYS A 44 -11.96 2.08 6.06
CA CYS A 44 -10.82 2.98 6.13
C CYS A 44 -11.29 4.43 6.28
N SER A 45 -10.59 5.19 7.11
CA SER A 45 -10.78 6.62 7.29
C SER A 45 -9.46 7.35 7.04
N LEU A 46 -9.54 8.64 6.72
CA LEU A 46 -8.37 9.50 6.59
C LEU A 46 -8.15 10.25 7.90
N GLU A 47 -6.96 10.10 8.48
CA GLU A 47 -6.54 10.80 9.70
C GLU A 47 -5.54 11.89 9.34
N SER A 48 -5.73 13.12 9.85
CA SER A 48 -4.78 14.21 9.61
C SER A 48 -3.49 13.99 10.40
N ILE A 49 -2.36 14.01 9.70
CA ILE A 49 -1.03 13.91 10.26
C ILE A 49 -0.32 15.26 10.11
N ALA A 50 -0.20 15.99 11.22
CA ALA A 50 0.41 17.33 11.25
C ALA A 50 1.93 17.34 10.99
N LYS A 51 2.58 16.17 10.96
CA LYS A 51 4.03 16.00 10.75
C LYS A 51 4.28 15.17 9.50
N GLU A 52 5.42 15.42 8.84
CA GLU A 52 5.85 14.68 7.64
C GLU A 52 6.00 13.17 7.86
N VAL A 53 6.14 12.75 9.12
CA VAL A 53 6.17 11.36 9.56
C VAL A 53 4.99 11.15 10.52
N PRO A 54 4.11 10.15 10.30
CA PRO A 54 3.04 9.84 11.23
C PRO A 54 3.66 9.56 12.62
N PRO A 55 3.07 10.07 13.72
CA PRO A 55 3.55 9.77 15.06
C PRO A 55 3.60 8.25 15.27
N ALA A 56 4.66 7.74 15.89
CA ALA A 56 4.82 6.32 16.23
C ALA A 56 3.62 5.74 17.02
N ASN A 57 2.81 6.62 17.62
CA ASN A 57 1.65 6.31 18.44
C ASN A 57 0.32 6.32 17.65
N MET A 58 0.35 6.19 16.32
CA MET A 58 -0.86 6.05 15.49
C MET A 58 -0.98 4.62 14.93
N PRO A 59 -1.31 3.61 15.76
CA PRO A 59 -1.51 2.22 15.34
C PRO A 59 -2.47 1.99 14.17
N PRO A 60 -3.58 2.75 13.97
CA PRO A 60 -4.53 2.44 12.89
C PRO A 60 -3.98 2.71 11.49
N CYS A 61 -2.88 3.45 11.37
CA CYS A 61 -2.32 3.88 10.08
C CYS A 61 -1.18 3.01 9.56
N ILE A 62 -0.80 1.96 10.30
CA ILE A 62 0.37 1.15 9.99
C ILE A 62 -0.04 -0.15 9.28
N PHE A 63 0.50 -0.34 8.08
CA PHE A 63 0.36 -1.55 7.29
C PHE A 63 1.70 -2.25 7.14
N ILE A 64 1.67 -3.56 6.96
CA ILE A 64 2.82 -4.40 6.66
C ILE A 64 2.71 -4.81 5.20
N LEU A 65 3.79 -4.63 4.42
CA LEU A 65 3.88 -5.15 3.07
C LEU A 65 4.10 -6.67 3.12
N GLU A 66 3.02 -7.44 3.22
CA GLU A 66 3.11 -8.88 3.46
C GLU A 66 3.56 -9.64 2.21
N GLN A 67 3.07 -9.26 1.03
CA GLN A 67 3.43 -9.92 -0.23
C GLN A 67 3.57 -8.93 -1.37
N ALA A 68 4.47 -9.25 -2.31
CA ALA A 68 4.65 -8.55 -3.57
C ALA A 68 4.89 -9.57 -4.70
N LEU A 69 3.99 -9.61 -5.68
CA LEU A 69 4.00 -10.58 -6.78
C LEU A 69 3.95 -9.86 -8.13
N SER A 70 4.52 -10.47 -9.17
CA SER A 70 4.27 -10.01 -10.53
C SER A 70 2.83 -10.33 -10.94
N ALA A 71 2.29 -9.62 -11.92
CA ALA A 71 0.92 -9.85 -12.41
C ALA A 71 0.67 -11.32 -12.80
N ARG A 72 1.65 -11.96 -13.44
CA ARG A 72 1.57 -13.37 -13.82
C ARG A 72 1.55 -14.31 -12.60
N ALA A 73 2.43 -14.08 -11.63
CA ALA A 73 2.48 -14.89 -10.41
C ALA A 73 1.20 -14.74 -9.58
N LEU A 74 0.63 -13.54 -9.54
CA LEU A 74 -0.66 -13.29 -8.91
C LEU A 74 -1.78 -14.09 -9.60
N GLN A 75 -1.86 -14.03 -10.93
CA GLN A 75 -2.87 -14.77 -11.69
C GLN A 75 -2.75 -16.30 -11.48
N GLU A 76 -1.53 -16.83 -11.45
CA GLU A 76 -1.27 -18.24 -11.17
C GLU A 76 -1.74 -18.61 -9.75
N MET A 77 -1.45 -17.78 -8.75
CA MET A 77 -1.87 -18.01 -7.36
C MET A 77 -3.40 -17.95 -7.17
N LEU A 78 -4.08 -16.98 -7.78
CA LEU A 78 -5.54 -16.86 -7.72
C LEU A 78 -6.25 -18.01 -8.45
N SER A 79 -5.64 -18.52 -9.52
CA SER A 79 -6.17 -19.65 -10.29
C SER A 79 -5.95 -20.99 -9.58
N SER A 80 -4.88 -21.12 -8.81
CA SER A 80 -4.62 -22.27 -7.94
C SER A 80 -5.44 -22.17 -6.65
N ARG A 81 -6.76 -22.23 -6.78
CA ARG A 81 -7.70 -22.27 -5.66
C ARG A 81 -7.33 -23.44 -4.74
N ASN A 82 -6.69 -23.14 -3.60
CA ASN A 82 -6.47 -24.01 -2.43
C ASN A 82 -5.09 -24.65 -2.19
N GLU A 83 -4.04 -24.35 -2.95
CA GLU A 83 -2.66 -24.76 -2.60
C GLU A 83 -1.84 -23.51 -2.24
N LEU A 84 -2.27 -22.80 -1.19
CA LEU A 84 -1.44 -21.79 -0.55
C LEU A 84 -0.29 -22.51 0.16
N SER A 85 0.70 -22.94 -0.60
CA SER A 85 2.01 -23.03 0.00
C SER A 85 2.38 -21.60 0.39
N ASP A 86 2.42 -21.32 1.69
CA ASP A 86 3.12 -20.19 2.32
C ASP A 86 4.62 -20.13 1.89
N SER A 87 5.04 -20.99 0.96
CA SER A 87 6.36 -21.06 0.34
C SER A 87 6.54 -20.11 -0.85
N HIS A 88 5.49 -19.42 -1.33
CA HIS A 88 5.69 -18.30 -2.24
C HIS A 88 6.14 -17.07 -1.44
N THR A 89 7.46 -16.94 -1.29
CA THR A 89 8.21 -15.70 -1.01
C THR A 89 8.55 -15.34 0.44
N SER A 90 9.05 -16.29 1.24
CA SER A 90 9.74 -16.01 2.52
C SER A 90 11.12 -15.35 2.32
N GLY A 91 11.16 -14.10 1.87
CA GLY A 91 12.40 -13.33 1.84
C GLY A 91 12.13 -11.87 1.52
N HIS A 92 12.97 -10.98 2.07
CA HIS A 92 12.93 -9.52 1.89
C HIS A 92 13.13 -9.12 0.42
N ARG A 93 12.09 -9.30 -0.40
CA ARG A 93 12.11 -8.97 -1.82
C ARG A 93 11.92 -7.48 -1.99
N THR A 94 12.83 -6.86 -2.73
CA THR A 94 12.67 -5.45 -3.09
C THR A 94 11.46 -5.29 -4.00
N LEU A 95 10.62 -4.32 -3.66
CA LEU A 95 9.42 -4.00 -4.39
C LEU A 95 9.76 -3.34 -5.74
N LEU A 96 9.09 -3.76 -6.82
CA LEU A 96 9.25 -3.18 -8.15
C LEU A 96 7.94 -2.61 -8.67
N TYR A 97 8.01 -1.50 -9.40
CA TYR A 97 6.83 -0.95 -10.09
C TYR A 97 6.16 -1.98 -11.00
N GLY A 98 4.83 -2.02 -10.98
CA GLY A 98 4.00 -3.01 -11.68
C GLY A 98 3.77 -4.32 -10.92
N HIS A 99 4.34 -4.47 -9.72
CA HIS A 99 3.97 -5.59 -8.85
C HIS A 99 2.59 -5.35 -8.23
N ALA A 100 1.89 -6.45 -7.99
CA ALA A 100 0.74 -6.48 -7.12
C ALA A 100 1.22 -6.70 -5.68
N ILE A 101 0.72 -5.89 -4.76
CA ILE A 101 1.05 -5.94 -3.34
C ILE A 101 -0.16 -6.30 -2.51
N ARG A 102 0.09 -6.93 -1.36
CA ARG A 102 -0.89 -7.17 -0.32
C ARG A 102 -0.46 -6.47 0.96
N LEU A 103 -1.36 -5.67 1.52
CA LEU A 103 -1.11 -4.86 2.71
C LEU A 103 -1.90 -5.41 3.88
N LYS A 104 -1.21 -5.72 4.97
CA LYS A 104 -1.82 -6.24 6.21
C LYS A 104 -1.83 -5.16 7.26
N HIS A 105 -3.01 -4.85 7.80
CA HIS A 105 -3.15 -3.91 8.90
C HIS A 105 -2.52 -4.49 10.18
N ARG A 106 -1.56 -3.77 10.78
CA ARG A 106 -0.75 -4.25 11.90
C ARG A 106 -1.60 -4.66 13.10
N ASN A 107 -2.62 -3.85 13.43
CA ASN A 107 -3.36 -4.02 14.68
C ASN A 107 -4.46 -5.09 14.61
N SER A 108 -5.14 -5.21 13.46
CA SER A 108 -6.24 -6.18 13.30
C SER A 108 -5.85 -7.45 12.57
N SER A 109 -4.63 -7.52 12.01
CA SER A 109 -4.16 -8.61 11.15
C SER A 109 -5.07 -8.90 9.94
N MET A 110 -5.91 -7.92 9.55
CA MET A 110 -6.76 -7.97 8.36
C MET A 110 -6.05 -7.32 7.17
N TYR A 111 -6.58 -7.51 5.97
CA TYR A 111 -6.00 -7.06 4.71
C TYR A 111 -6.71 -5.84 4.15
N LEU A 112 -5.96 -4.87 3.62
CA LEU A 112 -6.54 -3.72 2.92
C LEU A 112 -7.20 -4.20 1.64
N ALA A 113 -8.50 -3.95 1.50
CA ALA A 113 -9.31 -4.44 0.41
C ALA A 113 -10.24 -3.38 -0.17
N CYS A 114 -10.51 -3.53 -1.48
CA CYS A 114 -11.58 -2.82 -2.16
C CYS A 114 -12.91 -3.50 -1.83
N LEU A 115 -13.79 -2.82 -1.10
CA LEU A 115 -15.10 -3.35 -0.73
C LEU A 115 -16.07 -3.26 -1.91
N SER A 116 -17.06 -4.15 -1.91
CA SER A 116 -18.15 -4.15 -2.91
C SER A 116 -19.19 -3.05 -2.65
N THR A 117 -19.13 -2.41 -1.49
CA THR A 117 -20.01 -1.29 -1.12
C THR A 117 -19.43 0.04 -1.62
N SER A 118 -20.31 0.99 -1.87
CA SER A 118 -19.94 2.39 -2.09
C SER A 118 -20.82 3.26 -1.22
N SER A 119 -20.18 4.06 -0.37
CA SER A 119 -20.82 5.07 0.48
C SER A 119 -20.91 6.44 -0.20
N SER A 120 -20.34 6.57 -1.39
CA SER A 120 -20.29 7.81 -2.16
C SER A 120 -21.48 7.94 -3.13
N GLU A 121 -21.87 9.18 -3.42
CA GLU A 121 -22.85 9.49 -4.47
C GLU A 121 -22.29 9.24 -5.88
N ASP A 122 -20.96 9.15 -6.01
CA ASP A 122 -20.32 8.75 -7.26
C ASP A 122 -20.44 7.24 -7.49
N LYS A 123 -21.12 6.87 -8.58
CA LYS A 123 -21.34 5.48 -9.01
C LYS A 123 -20.03 4.76 -9.36
N LEU A 124 -18.95 5.49 -9.60
CA LEU A 124 -17.63 4.97 -9.89
C LEU A 124 -16.72 4.94 -8.65
N ALA A 125 -17.16 5.45 -7.51
CA ALA A 125 -16.44 5.26 -6.26
C ALA A 125 -16.65 3.84 -5.71
N PHE A 126 -15.70 3.42 -4.90
CA PHE A 126 -15.70 2.17 -4.16
C PHE A 126 -15.20 2.47 -2.75
N ASP A 127 -15.75 1.78 -1.77
CA ASP A 127 -15.25 1.90 -0.41
C ASP A 127 -13.98 1.07 -0.24
N VAL A 128 -13.10 1.57 0.62
CA VAL A 128 -11.86 0.89 0.99
C VAL A 128 -11.98 0.49 2.45
N GLY A 129 -11.57 -0.73 2.76
CA GLY A 129 -11.68 -1.26 4.12
C GLY A 129 -10.77 -2.44 4.37
N LEU A 130 -11.05 -3.14 5.46
CA LEU A 130 -10.30 -4.29 5.94
C LEU A 130 -11.10 -5.58 5.79
N GLU A 131 -10.47 -6.57 5.17
CA GLU A 131 -11.03 -7.91 4.95
C GLU A 131 -10.22 -8.99 5.66
N ARG A 132 -10.90 -10.03 6.16
CA ARG A 132 -10.22 -11.12 6.91
C ARG A 132 -9.60 -12.15 5.98
N GLU A 133 -10.17 -12.34 4.81
CA GLU A 133 -9.76 -13.37 3.86
C GLU A 133 -8.80 -12.75 2.85
N ALA A 134 -7.56 -13.26 2.80
CA ALA A 134 -6.49 -12.73 1.95
C ALA A 134 -6.53 -13.26 0.50
N ASN A 135 -7.51 -14.12 0.20
CA ASN A 135 -7.51 -14.98 -0.99
C ASN A 135 -8.31 -14.38 -2.15
N THR A 136 -8.83 -13.17 -1.97
CA THR A 136 -9.65 -12.47 -2.96
C THR A 136 -8.79 -11.47 -3.72
N GLU A 137 -9.14 -11.23 -4.98
CA GLU A 137 -8.56 -10.16 -5.80
C GLU A 137 -8.75 -8.77 -5.17
N ALA A 138 -9.76 -8.63 -4.31
CA ALA A 138 -10.08 -7.39 -3.62
C ALA A 138 -8.95 -6.92 -2.68
N CYS A 139 -8.14 -7.84 -2.15
CA CYS A 139 -7.02 -7.54 -1.26
C CYS A 139 -5.71 -7.16 -1.99
N TRP A 140 -5.71 -7.17 -3.31
CA TRP A 140 -4.52 -6.93 -4.13
C TRP A 140 -4.54 -5.58 -4.81
N TRP A 141 -3.39 -4.92 -4.79
CA TRP A 141 -3.21 -3.58 -5.34
C TRP A 141 -1.98 -3.55 -6.24
N THR A 142 -2.08 -3.10 -7.49
CA THR A 142 -0.90 -2.87 -8.32
C THR A 142 -0.32 -1.49 -8.07
N ILE A 143 1.01 -1.41 -8.00
CA ILE A 143 1.73 -0.16 -7.84
C ILE A 143 2.23 0.37 -9.18
N HIS A 144 1.96 1.64 -9.44
CA HIS A 144 2.40 2.33 -10.64
C HIS A 144 3.14 3.62 -10.27
N PRO A 145 4.14 4.02 -11.07
CA PRO A 145 4.83 5.28 -10.83
C PRO A 145 3.89 6.45 -11.10
N ALA A 146 3.83 7.41 -10.17
CA ALA A 146 3.07 8.65 -10.37
C ALA A 146 3.76 9.60 -11.37
N SER A 147 5.09 9.48 -11.50
CA SER A 147 5.94 10.34 -12.31
C SER A 147 6.53 9.59 -13.52
N LYS A 148 6.73 10.31 -14.63
CA LYS A 148 7.44 9.81 -15.82
C LYS A 148 8.94 9.55 -15.59
N GLN A 149 9.47 9.94 -14.43
CA GLN A 149 10.87 9.66 -14.05
C GLN A 149 11.11 8.20 -13.64
N ARG A 150 10.03 7.44 -13.42
CA ARG A 150 10.09 6.04 -13.01
C ARG A 150 9.36 5.15 -14.01
N SER A 151 9.84 3.93 -14.17
CA SER A 151 9.29 2.94 -15.10
C SER A 151 8.88 1.65 -14.40
N VAL A 152 7.92 0.94 -15.01
CA VAL A 152 7.54 -0.42 -14.58
C VAL A 152 8.77 -1.33 -14.60
N GLY A 153 8.96 -2.10 -13.53
CA GLY A 153 10.13 -2.96 -13.32
C GLY A 153 11.28 -2.31 -12.53
N GLU A 154 11.27 -0.99 -12.32
CA GLU A 154 12.25 -0.32 -11.45
C GLU A 154 11.96 -0.56 -9.96
N LYS A 155 13.01 -0.48 -9.13
CA LYS A 155 12.89 -0.61 -7.67
C LYS A 155 12.22 0.62 -7.06
N VAL A 156 11.25 0.39 -6.19
CA VAL A 156 10.53 1.45 -5.50
C VAL A 156 11.37 1.98 -4.33
N ARG A 157 11.56 3.29 -4.28
CA ARG A 157 12.30 3.96 -3.19
C ARG A 157 11.34 4.46 -2.12
N ILE A 158 11.82 4.53 -0.88
CA ILE A 158 11.09 5.18 0.20
C ILE A 158 10.88 6.66 -0.17
N GLY A 159 9.65 7.15 -0.01
CA GLY A 159 9.27 8.52 -0.37
C GLY A 159 8.96 8.76 -1.85
N ASP A 160 9.06 7.76 -2.74
CA ASP A 160 8.55 7.91 -4.12
C ASP A 160 7.01 8.04 -4.10
N ASP A 161 6.46 8.89 -4.97
CA ASP A 161 5.01 9.01 -5.16
C ASP A 161 4.46 7.82 -5.96
N LEU A 162 3.46 7.15 -5.41
CA LEU A 162 2.87 5.95 -5.99
C LEU A 162 1.40 6.12 -6.35
N ILE A 163 0.99 5.38 -7.37
CA ILE A 163 -0.41 5.15 -7.72
C ILE A 163 -0.74 3.70 -7.37
N LEU A 164 -1.74 3.49 -6.51
CA LEU A 164 -2.30 2.17 -6.22
C LEU A 164 -3.56 1.96 -7.05
N VAL A 165 -3.64 0.82 -7.74
CA VAL A 165 -4.82 0.41 -8.51
C VAL A 165 -5.33 -0.90 -7.94
N SER A 166 -6.61 -0.96 -7.59
CA SER A 166 -7.23 -2.21 -7.14
C SER A 166 -7.24 -3.23 -8.27
N VAL A 167 -6.85 -4.47 -7.98
CA VAL A 167 -6.91 -5.56 -8.95
C VAL A 167 -8.36 -5.96 -9.24
N SER A 168 -9.24 -5.93 -8.23
CA SER A 168 -10.63 -6.37 -8.40
C SER A 168 -11.52 -5.38 -9.16
N SER A 169 -11.26 -4.08 -9.01
CA SER A 169 -12.10 -3.03 -9.61
C SER A 169 -11.42 -2.28 -10.74
N GLU A 170 -10.10 -2.46 -10.94
CA GLU A 170 -9.27 -1.69 -11.87
C GLU A 170 -9.35 -0.17 -11.64
N ARG A 171 -9.70 0.24 -10.43
CA ARG A 171 -9.85 1.65 -10.05
C ARG A 171 -8.73 2.11 -9.13
N TYR A 172 -8.40 3.39 -9.28
CA TYR A 172 -7.37 4.05 -8.49
C TYR A 172 -7.81 4.25 -7.05
N LEU A 173 -6.91 3.95 -6.11
CA LEU A 173 -6.99 4.51 -4.78
C LEU A 173 -6.58 5.98 -4.87
N VAL A 174 -7.55 6.88 -4.97
CA VAL A 174 -7.30 8.32 -5.15
C VAL A 174 -6.88 8.95 -3.82
N CYS A 175 -5.59 8.84 -3.51
CA CYS A 175 -4.87 9.57 -2.49
C CYS A 175 -3.43 9.56 -3.01
N SER A 176 -2.84 10.73 -3.32
CA SER A 176 -1.45 10.78 -3.83
C SER A 176 -0.51 10.20 -2.78
N LEU A 177 0.02 9.00 -2.97
CA LEU A 177 0.64 8.24 -1.89
C LEU A 177 2.13 8.57 -1.72
N THR A 178 2.49 9.14 -0.57
CA THR A 178 3.87 9.13 -0.08
C THR A 178 4.03 8.00 0.94
N LEU A 179 4.85 7.00 0.60
CA LEU A 179 5.18 5.91 1.51
C LEU A 179 6.23 6.35 2.53
N LEU A 180 5.80 6.39 3.78
CA LEU A 180 6.65 6.72 4.92
C LEU A 180 6.96 5.43 5.66
N TYR A 181 8.25 5.18 5.86
CA TYR A 181 8.75 4.06 6.63
C TYR A 181 8.71 4.43 8.12
N SER A 182 8.13 3.55 8.94
CA SER A 182 8.15 3.68 10.40
C SER A 182 9.17 2.71 10.98
N HIS A 183 10.18 3.25 11.68
CA HIS A 183 11.11 2.46 12.46
C HIS A 183 10.45 2.15 13.82
N GLU A 184 10.48 0.88 14.25
CA GLU A 184 10.12 0.50 15.64
C GLU A 184 11.01 1.18 16.68
#